data_AF-A0A957RW68-F1
#
_entry.id   AF-A0A957RW68-F1
#
_cell.length_a   1.000
_cell.length_b   1.000
_cell.length_c   1.000
_cell.angle_alpha   90.00
_cell.angle_beta   90.00
_cell.angle_gamma   90.00
#
_symmetry.space_group_name_H-M   'P 1'
#
loop_
_entity.id
_entity.type
_entity.pdbx_description
1 polymer ?
#
loop_
_entity_poly.entity_id
_entity_poly.type
_entity_poly.pdbx_seq_one_letter_code
_entity_poly.pdbx_strand_id
1 'polypeptide(L)'
;WLLPGRQPLVLPLVGLPLALSAGYLAERVAAGRADGLTALELLALLTVQIVLAVAGAIWLVALVDSQIVSGQPWFTGLIIVALSLVVWVIYGFWAGWGLMARLAFYFYGALLLALTVRSTWQLNQMFGLMQPGGIWPASTSPDMRLLVEDVERLSSARRGDPNQAELLSVYDVAPDPVVGWYLRDMRNLEHVRGVDASTFQAQDFAALGAPNWPLIVAPATRNDSLALPDPYIGSDYDEVVVWNTAMLPQPPVDDASDVQDPQRTWSTYQRPLLRWLMYRKVEQPPTVQSVTLWAAR
;
A
#
# COMPACT_ATOMS: atom_id res chain seq x y z
N TRP A 1 -8.31 10.13 -11.56
CA TRP A 1 -8.13 9.73 -10.15
C TRP A 1 -6.64 9.63 -9.87
N LEU A 2 -6.07 10.63 -9.22
CA LEU A 2 -4.67 10.64 -8.78
C LEU A 2 -4.59 9.75 -7.54
N LEU A 3 -4.53 8.44 -7.74
CA LEU A 3 -4.20 7.49 -6.68
C LEU A 3 -2.68 7.50 -6.55
N PRO A 4 -2.11 8.09 -5.49
CA PRO A 4 -0.67 8.05 -5.29
C PRO A 4 -0.23 6.57 -5.20
N GLY A 5 0.82 6.23 -5.94
CA GLY A 5 1.29 4.85 -6.14
C GLY A 5 0.97 4.24 -7.51
N ARG A 6 -0.05 4.74 -8.25
CA ARG A 6 -0.41 4.20 -9.57
C ARG A 6 0.30 4.86 -10.76
N GLN A 7 0.84 6.06 -10.55
CA GLN A 7 1.63 6.79 -11.54
C GLN A 7 2.89 7.34 -10.87
N PRO A 8 4.10 7.10 -11.45
CA PRO A 8 5.36 7.55 -10.87
C PRO A 8 5.44 9.08 -10.71
N LEU A 9 4.66 9.83 -11.52
CA LEU A 9 4.53 11.29 -11.45
C LEU A 9 3.87 11.83 -10.17
N VAL A 10 3.14 11.00 -9.42
CA VAL A 10 2.43 11.46 -8.21
C VAL A 10 3.35 11.52 -6.99
N LEU A 11 4.40 10.69 -6.96
CA LEU A 11 5.40 10.66 -5.89
C LEU A 11 6.12 12.01 -5.68
N PRO A 12 6.67 12.67 -6.71
CA PRO A 12 7.33 13.97 -6.52
C PRO A 12 6.35 15.08 -6.15
N LEU A 13 5.09 15.02 -6.60
CA LEU A 13 4.05 16.02 -6.35
C LEU A 13 3.67 16.15 -4.86
N VAL A 14 3.72 15.04 -4.13
CA VAL A 14 3.45 14.98 -2.68
C VAL A 14 4.74 14.94 -1.86
N GLY A 15 5.77 14.26 -2.35
CA GLY A 15 7.03 14.05 -1.64
C GLY A 15 7.88 15.31 -1.48
N LEU A 16 7.98 16.14 -2.52
CA LEU A 16 8.78 17.38 -2.46
C LEU A 16 8.26 18.39 -1.43
N PRO A 17 6.97 18.78 -1.41
CA PRO A 17 6.48 19.73 -0.41
C PRO A 17 6.62 19.20 1.01
N LEU A 18 6.41 17.89 1.23
CA LEU A 18 6.63 17.27 2.54
C LEU A 18 8.10 17.32 2.95
N ALA A 19 9.03 16.96 2.06
CA ALA A 19 10.46 17.02 2.32
C ALA A 19 10.95 18.45 2.65
N LEU A 20 10.46 19.45 1.90
CA LEU A 20 10.76 20.86 2.17
C LEU A 20 10.18 21.32 3.51
N SER A 21 8.96 20.93 3.85
CA SER A 21 8.35 21.26 5.14
C SER A 21 9.10 20.64 6.32
N ALA A 22 9.54 19.39 6.17
CA ALA A 22 10.35 18.70 7.17
C ALA A 22 11.73 19.35 7.34
N GLY A 23 12.37 19.73 6.23
CA GLY A 23 13.65 20.46 6.24
C GLY A 23 13.54 21.82 6.92
N TYR A 24 12.50 22.59 6.60
CA TYR A 24 12.23 23.88 7.23
C TYR A 24 11.99 23.78 8.75
N LEU A 25 11.23 22.77 9.19
CA LEU A 25 11.02 22.50 10.61
C LEU A 25 12.32 22.10 11.30
N ALA A 26 13.12 21.23 10.69
CA ALA A 26 14.41 20.81 11.23
C ALA A 26 15.38 21.99 11.39
N GLU A 27 15.45 22.87 10.38
CA GLU A 27 16.28 24.09 10.43
C GLU A 27 15.87 25.02 11.57
N ARG A 28 14.56 25.31 11.69
CA ARG A 28 14.01 26.19 12.73
C ARG A 28 14.29 25.66 14.14
N VAL A 29 14.26 24.34 14.30
CA VAL A 29 14.52 23.67 15.57
C VAL A 29 16.03 23.63 15.87
N ALA A 30 16.88 23.42 14.86
CA ALA A 30 18.34 23.30 15.02
C ALA A 30 19.06 24.65 15.28
N ALA A 31 18.48 25.79 14.88
CA ALA A 31 19.15 27.09 14.85
C ALA A 31 19.52 27.73 16.21
N GLY A 32 19.40 27.06 17.36
CA GLY A 32 19.79 27.65 18.64
C GLY A 32 20.69 26.77 19.50
N ARG A 33 21.54 27.43 20.29
CA ARG A 33 22.41 26.79 21.29
C ARG A 33 21.58 26.13 22.39
N ALA A 34 21.99 24.92 22.78
CA ALA A 34 21.48 24.19 23.92
C ALA A 34 22.44 24.39 25.10
N ASP A 35 22.44 25.60 25.66
CA ASP A 35 23.25 25.91 26.83
C ASP A 35 22.39 25.72 28.09
N GLY A 36 22.89 24.98 29.09
CA GLY A 36 22.32 24.96 30.44
C GLY A 36 21.77 23.63 30.98
N LEU A 37 21.95 22.50 30.31
CA LEU A 37 21.46 21.19 30.80
C LEU A 37 22.54 20.30 31.39
N THR A 38 22.18 19.60 32.48
CA THR A 38 22.98 18.49 32.98
C THR A 38 22.67 17.21 32.19
N ALA A 39 23.69 16.42 31.87
CA ALA A 39 23.53 15.17 31.12
C ALA A 39 22.57 14.17 31.81
N LEU A 40 22.49 14.25 33.15
CA LEU A 40 21.65 13.38 33.97
C LEU A 40 20.16 13.71 33.83
N GLU A 41 19.77 14.99 33.79
CA GLU A 41 18.38 15.41 33.55
C GLU A 41 17.91 14.97 32.17
N LEU A 42 18.75 15.13 31.15
CA LEU A 42 18.45 14.72 29.78
C LEU A 42 18.29 13.20 29.68
N LEU A 43 19.18 12.44 30.31
CA LEU A 43 19.10 10.98 30.35
C LEU A 43 17.83 10.53 31.07
N ALA A 44 17.50 11.12 32.23
CA ALA A 44 16.29 10.78 32.98
C ALA A 44 15.03 11.06 32.17
N LEU A 45 14.93 12.25 31.54
CA LEU A 45 13.80 12.63 30.70
C LEU A 45 13.60 11.66 29.54
N LEU A 46 14.68 11.37 28.79
CA LEU A 46 14.62 10.44 27.67
C LEU A 46 14.26 9.03 28.12
N THR A 47 14.81 8.56 29.24
CA THR A 47 14.49 7.24 29.80
C THR A 47 13.01 7.14 30.16
N VAL A 48 12.45 8.14 30.85
CA VAL A 48 11.02 8.18 31.17
C VAL A 48 10.17 8.17 29.90
N GLN A 49 10.53 8.96 28.88
CA GLN A 49 9.78 9.00 27.63
C GLN A 49 9.87 7.69 26.84
N ILE A 50 11.02 7.02 26.84
CA ILE A 50 11.16 5.69 26.23
C ILE A 50 10.25 4.69 26.94
N VAL A 51 10.25 4.67 28.28
CA VAL A 51 9.39 3.76 29.05
C VAL A 51 7.91 4.03 28.77
N LEU A 52 7.49 5.30 28.70
CA LEU A 52 6.12 5.66 28.37
C LEU A 52 5.75 5.29 26.93
N ALA A 53 6.65 5.45 25.96
CA ALA A 53 6.42 5.05 24.58
C ALA A 53 6.27 3.53 24.43
N VAL A 54 7.13 2.75 25.11
CA VAL A 54 7.05 1.28 25.12
C VAL A 54 5.78 0.82 25.82
N ALA A 55 5.44 1.37 26.99
CA ALA A 55 4.21 1.06 27.70
C ALA A 55 2.96 1.40 26.86
N GLY A 56 2.97 2.58 26.20
CA GLY A 56 1.91 2.99 25.30
C GLY A 56 1.72 2.03 24.13
N ALA A 57 2.82 1.56 23.52
CA ALA A 57 2.77 0.56 22.46
C ALA A 57 2.18 -0.78 22.94
N ILE A 58 2.55 -1.26 24.13
CA ILE A 58 2.03 -2.50 24.72
C ILE A 58 0.52 -2.38 24.98
N TRP A 59 0.07 -1.27 25.57
CA TRP A 59 -1.35 -1.06 25.85
C TRP A 59 -2.17 -0.84 24.58
N LEU A 60 -1.59 -0.22 23.56
CA LEU A 60 -2.22 -0.10 22.25
C LEU A 60 -2.43 -1.48 21.60
N VAL A 61 -1.42 -2.37 21.67
CA VAL A 61 -1.55 -3.76 21.22
C VAL A 61 -2.63 -4.50 22.01
N ALA A 62 -2.62 -4.39 23.34
CA ALA A 62 -3.62 -5.02 24.20
C ALA A 62 -5.04 -4.53 23.91
N LEU A 63 -5.20 -3.23 23.63
CA LEU A 63 -6.47 -2.64 23.22
C LEU A 63 -6.96 -3.29 21.92
N VAL A 64 -6.11 -3.35 20.89
CA VAL A 64 -6.51 -3.90 19.57
C VAL A 64 -6.82 -5.40 19.62
N ASP A 65 -6.10 -6.16 20.44
CA ASP A 65 -6.35 -7.60 20.60
C ASP A 65 -7.60 -7.90 21.44
N SER A 66 -8.02 -6.97 22.31
CA SER A 66 -9.22 -7.12 23.13
C SER A 66 -10.51 -7.21 22.29
N GLN A 67 -11.24 -8.32 22.43
CA GLN A 67 -12.56 -8.50 21.79
C GLN A 67 -13.69 -7.83 22.57
N ILE A 68 -13.46 -7.57 23.86
CA ILE A 68 -14.41 -6.96 24.78
C ILE A 68 -14.00 -5.52 25.06
N VAL A 69 -14.94 -4.59 24.96
CA VAL A 69 -14.82 -3.20 25.42
C VAL A 69 -14.63 -3.24 26.92
N SER A 70 -13.37 -3.32 27.31
CA SER A 70 -12.96 -3.06 28.67
C SER A 70 -12.52 -1.60 28.72
N GLY A 71 -13.10 -0.83 29.63
CA GLY A 71 -12.67 0.56 29.84
C GLY A 71 -11.19 0.63 30.27
N GLN A 72 -10.67 -0.43 30.88
CA GLN A 72 -9.32 -0.49 31.44
C GLN A 72 -8.19 -0.22 30.43
N PRO A 73 -8.04 -0.94 29.29
CA PRO A 73 -7.01 -0.66 28.29
C PRO A 73 -7.17 0.73 27.66
N TRP A 74 -8.40 1.17 27.43
CA TRP A 74 -8.69 2.49 26.88
C TRP A 74 -8.21 3.61 27.82
N PHE A 75 -8.63 3.56 29.09
CA PHE A 75 -8.24 4.55 30.10
C PHE A 75 -6.73 4.51 30.37
N THR A 76 -6.14 3.31 30.43
CA THR A 76 -4.70 3.18 30.70
C THR A 76 -3.87 3.75 29.55
N GLY A 77 -4.25 3.47 28.30
CA GLY A 77 -3.62 4.08 27.13
C GLY A 77 -3.72 5.61 27.14
N LEU A 78 -4.90 6.14 27.46
CA LEU A 78 -5.13 7.58 27.56
C LEU A 78 -4.27 8.22 28.66
N ILE A 79 -4.19 7.59 29.84
CA ILE A 79 -3.35 8.03 30.95
C ILE A 79 -1.88 8.07 30.55
N ILE A 80 -1.38 7.06 29.83
CA ILE A 80 0.02 7.02 29.36
C ILE A 80 0.31 8.17 28.39
N VAL A 81 -0.58 8.42 27.43
CA VAL A 81 -0.43 9.55 26.48
C VAL A 81 -0.46 10.88 27.22
N ALA A 82 -1.40 11.05 28.15
CA ALA A 82 -1.52 12.25 28.97
C ALA A 82 -0.25 12.47 29.81
N LEU A 83 0.28 11.42 30.45
CA LEU A 83 1.53 11.48 31.22
C LEU A 83 2.71 11.88 30.33
N SER A 84 2.84 11.32 29.12
CA SER A 84 3.91 11.67 28.19
C SER A 84 3.89 13.16 27.84
N LEU A 85 2.71 13.73 27.60
CA LEU A 85 2.53 15.16 27.34
C LEU A 85 2.81 16.02 28.59
N VAL A 86 2.30 15.62 29.75
CA VAL A 86 2.49 16.34 31.01
C VAL A 86 3.97 16.42 31.38
N VAL A 87 4.74 15.35 31.20
CA VAL A 87 6.19 15.35 31.44
C VAL A 87 6.89 16.42 30.59
N TRP A 88 6.52 16.53 29.31
CA TRP A 88 7.06 17.57 28.44
C TRP A 88 6.64 18.98 28.87
N VAL A 89 5.38 19.17 29.28
CA VAL A 89 4.88 20.47 29.75
C VAL A 89 5.61 20.92 31.02
N ILE A 90 5.73 20.03 32.01
CA ILE A 90 6.46 20.30 33.26
C ILE A 90 7.92 20.67 32.94
N TYR A 91 8.54 19.91 32.05
CA TYR A 91 9.90 20.18 31.61
C TYR A 91 10.03 21.53 30.86
N GLY A 92 9.07 21.87 30.00
CA GLY A 92 9.02 23.16 29.31
C GLY A 92 8.89 24.35 30.25
N PHE A 93 8.12 24.21 31.34
CA PHE A 93 8.05 25.21 32.40
C PHE A 93 9.36 25.36 33.19
N TRP A 94 10.09 24.27 33.40
CA TRP A 94 11.30 24.27 34.24
C TRP A 94 12.57 24.65 33.46
N ALA A 95 12.83 24.01 32.31
CA ALA A 95 14.02 24.20 31.49
C ALA A 95 13.83 25.21 30.34
N GLY A 96 12.59 25.62 30.07
CA GLY A 96 12.23 26.54 29.00
C GLY A 96 11.63 25.87 27.77
N TRP A 97 10.61 26.52 27.21
CA TRP A 97 9.82 26.02 26.08
C TRP A 97 10.63 25.78 24.80
N GLY A 98 11.62 26.63 24.50
CA GLY A 98 12.45 26.47 23.31
C GLY A 98 13.29 25.20 23.33
N LEU A 99 13.84 24.86 24.49
CA LEU A 99 14.67 23.67 24.66
C LEU A 99 13.83 22.40 24.72
N MET A 100 12.67 22.44 25.40
CA MET A 100 11.66 21.38 25.37
C MET A 100 11.22 21.05 23.93
N ALA A 101 10.89 22.06 23.12
CA ALA A 101 10.43 21.86 21.75
C ALA A 101 11.50 21.15 20.89
N ARG A 102 12.78 21.49 21.07
CA ARG A 102 13.90 20.84 20.37
C ARG A 102 14.08 19.39 20.78
N LEU A 103 14.12 19.12 22.08
CA LEU A 103 14.28 17.75 22.58
C LEU A 103 13.09 16.88 22.19
N ALA A 104 11.86 17.40 22.29
CA ALA A 104 10.67 16.71 21.82
C ALA A 104 10.76 16.42 20.33
N PHE A 105 11.15 17.40 19.51
CA PHE A 105 11.33 17.21 18.07
C PHE A 105 12.37 16.14 17.76
N TYR A 106 13.55 16.15 18.40
CA TYR A 106 14.56 15.11 18.19
C TYR A 106 14.09 13.74 18.65
N PHE A 107 13.43 13.65 19.81
CA PHE A 107 12.91 12.39 20.34
C PHE A 107 11.84 11.78 19.44
N TYR A 108 10.78 12.54 19.12
CA TYR A 108 9.71 12.06 18.25
C TYR A 108 10.17 11.91 16.80
N GLY A 109 11.11 12.74 16.34
CA GLY A 109 11.75 12.61 15.03
C GLY A 109 12.55 11.30 14.92
N ALA A 110 13.37 10.98 15.92
CA ALA A 110 14.10 9.72 15.99
C ALA A 110 13.16 8.51 16.08
N LEU A 111 12.08 8.63 16.88
CA LEU A 111 11.04 7.60 16.98
C LEU A 111 10.35 7.35 15.63
N LEU A 112 9.94 8.42 14.94
CA LEU A 112 9.34 8.34 13.61
C LEU A 112 10.31 7.78 12.57
N LEU A 113 11.59 8.15 12.64
CA LEU A 113 12.64 7.60 11.77
C LEU A 113 12.83 6.10 12.01
N ALA A 114 12.90 5.67 13.28
CA ALA A 114 13.00 4.25 13.62
C ALA A 114 11.77 3.47 13.14
N LEU A 115 10.56 4.02 13.29
CA LEU A 115 9.33 3.44 12.75
C LEU A 115 9.37 3.37 11.22
N THR A 116 9.87 4.40 10.54
CA THR A 116 9.99 4.44 9.07
C THR A 116 10.98 3.40 8.57
N VAL A 117 12.15 3.28 9.21
CA VAL A 117 13.15 2.25 8.88
C VAL A 117 12.56 0.86 9.09
N ARG A 118 11.88 0.63 10.22
CA ARG A 118 11.18 -0.63 10.50
C ARG A 118 10.14 -0.94 9.43
N SER A 119 9.28 0.02 9.08
CA SER A 119 8.24 -0.17 8.06
C SER A 119 8.85 -0.47 6.69
N THR A 120 9.93 0.22 6.33
CA THR A 120 10.66 -0.03 5.07
C THR A 120 11.31 -1.41 5.05
N TRP A 121 11.87 -1.84 6.17
CA TRP A 121 12.43 -3.18 6.30
C TRP A 121 11.36 -4.27 6.17
N GLN A 122 10.21 -4.09 6.82
CA GLN A 122 9.08 -5.02 6.72
C GLN A 122 8.51 -5.08 5.30
N LEU A 123 8.46 -3.94 4.59
CA LEU A 123 8.04 -3.86 3.19
C LEU A 123 8.87 -4.75 2.26
N ASN A 124 10.18 -4.88 2.53
CA ASN A 124 11.06 -5.71 1.73
C ASN A 124 10.93 -7.22 2.03
N GLN A 125 10.34 -7.59 3.17
CA GLN A 125 10.36 -8.97 3.69
C GLN A 125 8.97 -9.61 3.77
N MET A 126 7.88 -8.82 3.78
CA MET A 126 6.52 -9.31 3.96
C MET A 126 5.69 -9.15 2.69
N PHE A 127 5.56 -10.25 1.93
CA PHE A 127 4.50 -10.41 0.93
C PHE A 127 3.50 -11.41 1.48
N GLY A 128 2.31 -10.94 1.88
CA GLY A 128 1.21 -11.79 2.30
C GLY A 128 -0.10 -11.30 1.71
N LEU A 129 -0.86 -12.19 1.08
CA LEU A 129 -2.18 -11.87 0.51
C LEU A 129 -3.18 -11.32 1.53
N MET A 130 -2.94 -11.49 2.84
CA MET A 130 -3.77 -10.96 3.94
C MET A 130 -3.11 -9.80 4.72
N GLN A 131 -1.93 -9.37 4.27
CA GLN A 131 -1.13 -8.30 4.87
C GLN A 131 -0.61 -7.38 3.75
N PRO A 132 -1.34 -6.29 3.41
CA PRO A 132 -0.88 -5.27 2.50
C PRO A 132 0.53 -4.79 2.89
N GLY A 133 1.47 -4.91 1.96
CA GLY A 133 2.76 -4.26 2.07
C GLY A 133 2.60 -2.76 1.81
N GLY A 134 2.67 -1.94 2.86
CA GLY A 134 2.89 -0.50 2.75
C GLY A 134 1.70 0.39 3.05
N ILE A 135 1.76 1.62 2.51
CA ILE A 135 0.78 2.68 2.75
C ILE A 135 -0.21 2.77 1.57
N TRP A 136 0.04 2.05 0.48
CA TRP A 136 -0.71 2.17 -0.76
C TRP A 136 -1.91 1.22 -0.79
N PRO A 137 -3.08 1.69 -1.28
CA PRO A 137 -4.30 0.89 -1.37
C PRO A 137 -4.25 -0.12 -2.51
N ALA A 138 -3.24 -0.10 -3.37
CA ALA A 138 -3.08 -1.05 -4.45
C ALA A 138 -1.61 -1.42 -4.58
N SER A 139 -1.35 -2.70 -4.79
CA SER A 139 -0.02 -3.24 -5.06
C SER A 139 -0.09 -4.17 -6.25
N THR A 140 0.91 -4.10 -7.13
CA THR A 140 1.07 -5.07 -8.21
C THR A 140 1.33 -6.45 -7.64
N SER A 141 0.64 -7.46 -8.18
CA SER A 141 0.84 -8.86 -7.82
C SER A 141 2.22 -9.36 -8.28
N PRO A 142 2.88 -10.27 -7.54
CA PRO A 142 4.09 -10.93 -8.04
C PRO A 142 3.85 -11.72 -9.33
N ASP A 143 2.62 -12.17 -9.59
CA ASP A 143 2.24 -12.96 -10.77
C ASP A 143 2.44 -12.20 -12.08
N MET A 144 2.46 -10.87 -12.03
CA MET A 144 2.83 -10.04 -13.18
C MET A 144 4.25 -10.35 -13.69
N ARG A 145 5.17 -10.78 -12.83
CA ARG A 145 6.51 -11.20 -13.27
C ARG A 145 6.45 -12.54 -13.99
N LEU A 146 5.59 -13.46 -13.54
CA LEU A 146 5.36 -14.73 -14.20
C LEU A 146 4.72 -14.52 -15.57
N LEU A 147 3.77 -13.58 -15.68
CA LEU A 147 3.23 -13.17 -16.97
C LEU A 147 4.34 -12.73 -17.91
N VAL A 148 5.23 -11.83 -17.49
CA VAL A 148 6.35 -11.37 -18.33
C VAL A 148 7.27 -12.52 -18.72
N GLU A 149 7.67 -13.37 -17.76
CA GLU A 149 8.51 -14.53 -18.01
C GLU A 149 7.89 -15.50 -19.02
N ASP A 150 6.59 -15.78 -18.92
CA ASP A 150 5.88 -16.67 -19.84
C ASP A 150 5.73 -16.04 -21.23
N VAL A 151 5.47 -14.73 -21.31
CA VAL A 151 5.41 -14.01 -22.59
C VAL A 151 6.80 -13.99 -23.25
N GLU A 152 7.88 -13.72 -22.51
CA GLU A 152 9.26 -13.78 -23.03
C GLU A 152 9.64 -15.20 -23.48
N ARG A 153 9.23 -16.21 -22.72
CA ARG A 153 9.44 -17.62 -23.05
C ARG A 153 8.68 -18.02 -24.33
N LEU A 154 7.43 -17.59 -24.47
CA LEU A 154 6.63 -17.83 -25.68
C LEU A 154 7.21 -17.07 -26.87
N SER A 155 7.66 -15.83 -26.66
CA SER A 155 8.29 -15.03 -27.72
C SER A 155 9.59 -15.65 -28.21
N SER A 156 10.47 -16.05 -27.29
CA SER A 156 11.72 -16.72 -27.63
C SER A 156 11.49 -18.06 -28.35
N ALA A 157 10.48 -18.83 -27.94
CA ALA A 157 10.10 -20.06 -28.62
C ALA A 157 9.56 -19.83 -30.05
N ARG A 158 8.82 -18.74 -30.29
CA ARG A 158 8.20 -18.43 -31.59
C ARG A 158 9.10 -17.67 -32.55
N ARG A 159 9.89 -16.72 -32.06
CA ARG A 159 10.69 -15.76 -32.87
C ARG A 159 12.20 -15.85 -32.63
N GLY A 160 12.65 -16.64 -31.65
CA GLY A 160 14.08 -16.74 -31.30
C GLY A 160 14.61 -15.56 -30.47
N ASP A 161 13.76 -14.58 -30.14
CA ASP A 161 14.08 -13.43 -29.30
C ASP A 161 12.95 -13.23 -28.27
N PRO A 162 13.24 -13.03 -26.98
CA PRO A 162 12.24 -12.82 -25.93
C PRO A 162 11.33 -11.60 -26.16
N ASN A 163 11.75 -10.62 -26.97
CA ASN A 163 11.08 -9.31 -27.06
C ASN A 163 10.47 -8.98 -28.44
N GLN A 164 10.35 -9.97 -29.34
CA GLN A 164 9.94 -9.75 -30.74
C GLN A 164 8.58 -10.31 -31.13
N ALA A 165 7.92 -11.10 -30.28
CA ALA A 165 6.56 -11.54 -30.56
C ALA A 165 5.59 -10.36 -30.65
N GLU A 166 4.60 -10.49 -31.52
CA GLU A 166 3.47 -9.56 -31.59
C GLU A 166 2.62 -9.74 -30.34
N LEU A 167 2.38 -8.64 -29.61
CA LEU A 167 1.70 -8.65 -28.34
C LEU A 167 0.61 -7.59 -28.32
N LEU A 168 -0.64 -8.02 -28.15
CA LEU A 168 -1.82 -7.17 -28.11
C LEU A 168 -2.28 -7.04 -26.65
N SER A 169 -2.18 -5.84 -26.09
CA SER A 169 -2.73 -5.51 -24.78
C SER A 169 -4.12 -4.89 -24.95
N VAL A 170 -5.15 -5.64 -24.58
CA VAL A 170 -6.56 -5.22 -24.68
C VAL A 170 -6.97 -4.48 -23.41
N TYR A 171 -7.65 -3.34 -23.53
CA TYR A 171 -8.11 -2.54 -22.38
C TYR A 171 -9.51 -1.95 -22.57
N ASP A 172 -10.24 -1.71 -21.48
CA ASP A 172 -11.61 -1.18 -21.54
C ASP A 172 -11.70 0.33 -21.77
N VAL A 173 -11.13 1.10 -20.85
CA VAL A 173 -11.27 2.57 -20.81
C VAL A 173 -9.95 3.25 -21.12
N ALA A 174 -8.87 2.79 -20.49
CA ALA A 174 -7.50 3.25 -20.72
C ALA A 174 -6.53 2.08 -20.55
N PRO A 175 -5.37 2.09 -21.23
CA PRO A 175 -4.33 1.08 -21.02
C PRO A 175 -3.95 1.00 -19.54
N ASP A 176 -3.84 -0.20 -18.99
CA ASP A 176 -3.35 -0.32 -17.61
C ASP A 176 -1.86 0.05 -17.57
N PRO A 177 -1.47 1.09 -16.82
CA PRO A 177 -0.07 1.51 -16.72
C PRO A 177 0.84 0.42 -16.13
N VAL A 178 0.33 -0.50 -15.32
CA VAL A 178 1.09 -1.61 -14.74
C VAL A 178 1.44 -2.61 -15.83
N VAL A 179 0.45 -3.15 -16.53
CA VAL A 179 0.66 -4.08 -17.66
C VAL A 179 1.55 -3.45 -18.72
N GLY A 180 1.28 -2.19 -19.10
CA GLY A 180 2.10 -1.47 -20.08
C GLY A 180 3.55 -1.25 -19.62
N TRP A 181 3.80 -1.05 -18.32
CA TRP A 181 5.16 -0.94 -17.79
C TRP A 181 5.91 -2.27 -17.77
N TYR A 182 5.24 -3.35 -17.37
CA TYR A 182 5.85 -4.69 -17.32
C TYR A 182 6.15 -5.24 -18.71
N LEU A 183 5.30 -4.95 -19.70
CA LEU A 183 5.45 -5.40 -21.08
C LEU A 183 6.23 -4.40 -21.96
N ARG A 184 6.76 -3.31 -21.40
CA ARG A 184 7.37 -2.21 -22.17
C ARG A 184 8.57 -2.63 -23.03
N ASP A 185 9.24 -3.71 -22.65
CA ASP A 185 10.45 -4.18 -23.33
C ASP A 185 10.11 -4.95 -24.62
N MET A 186 8.82 -5.29 -24.82
CA MET A 186 8.30 -5.86 -26.06
C MET A 186 8.26 -4.84 -27.19
N ARG A 187 8.97 -5.15 -28.27
CA ARG A 187 9.10 -4.24 -29.43
C ARG A 187 7.80 -4.08 -30.21
N ASN A 188 6.99 -5.12 -30.25
CA ASN A 188 5.74 -5.18 -31.00
C ASN A 188 4.53 -5.19 -30.05
N LEU A 189 4.58 -4.38 -28.99
CA LEU A 189 3.46 -4.16 -28.08
C LEU A 189 2.48 -3.15 -28.66
N GLU A 190 1.26 -3.58 -28.90
CA GLU A 190 0.16 -2.72 -29.34
C GLU A 190 -0.96 -2.70 -28.29
N HIS A 191 -1.47 -1.51 -27.99
CA HIS A 191 -2.54 -1.33 -27.02
C HIS A 191 -3.85 -1.12 -27.76
N VAL A 192 -4.81 -2.02 -27.57
CA VAL A 192 -6.07 -2.03 -28.31
C VAL A 192 -7.25 -1.88 -27.37
N ARG A 193 -8.24 -1.08 -27.75
CA ARG A 193 -9.47 -0.95 -26.97
C ARG A 193 -10.31 -2.21 -27.12
N GLY A 194 -10.94 -2.65 -26.04
CA GLY A 194 -11.78 -3.84 -26.02
C GLY A 194 -13.01 -3.76 -26.94
N VAL A 195 -13.44 -2.56 -27.34
CA VAL A 195 -14.48 -2.38 -28.36
C VAL A 195 -13.95 -2.76 -29.74
N ASP A 196 -12.73 -2.30 -30.06
CA ASP A 196 -12.04 -2.58 -31.32
C ASP A 196 -11.51 -4.02 -31.36
N ALA A 197 -11.26 -4.64 -30.20
CA ALA A 197 -10.79 -6.02 -30.10
C ALA A 197 -11.79 -7.05 -30.67
N SER A 198 -13.10 -6.73 -30.65
CA SER A 198 -14.15 -7.56 -31.27
C SER A 198 -14.08 -7.58 -32.80
N THR A 199 -13.33 -6.64 -33.40
CA THR A 199 -13.13 -6.54 -34.86
C THR A 199 -11.85 -7.20 -35.36
N PHE A 200 -10.98 -7.71 -34.47
CA PHE A 200 -9.91 -8.64 -34.86
C PHE A 200 -10.54 -9.95 -35.30
N GLN A 201 -11.01 -9.99 -36.55
CA GLN A 201 -11.53 -11.21 -37.13
C GLN A 201 -10.38 -12.19 -37.32
N ALA A 202 -10.70 -13.48 -37.21
CA ALA A 202 -9.83 -14.62 -37.51
C ALA A 202 -9.04 -14.52 -38.84
N GLN A 203 -9.41 -13.60 -39.74
CA GLN A 203 -8.75 -13.33 -41.01
C GLN A 203 -7.35 -12.68 -40.88
N ASP A 204 -7.13 -11.78 -39.93
CA ASP A 204 -5.81 -11.16 -39.72
C ASP A 204 -4.82 -12.16 -39.09
N PHE A 205 -5.31 -12.99 -38.17
CA PHE A 205 -4.55 -14.10 -37.58
C PHE A 205 -4.21 -15.19 -38.59
N ALA A 206 -5.12 -15.47 -39.53
CA ALA A 206 -4.90 -16.43 -40.60
C ALA A 206 -3.78 -15.98 -41.58
N ALA A 207 -3.61 -14.67 -41.78
CA ALA A 207 -2.54 -14.12 -42.63
C ALA A 207 -1.13 -14.29 -42.03
N LEU A 208 -1.01 -14.30 -40.70
CA LEU A 208 0.26 -14.48 -39.99
C LEU A 208 0.76 -15.94 -40.00
N GLY A 209 -0.18 -16.90 -40.01
CA GLY A 209 0.10 -18.34 -39.98
C GLY A 209 0.75 -18.83 -38.67
N ALA A 210 0.49 -20.09 -38.28
CA ALA A 210 1.19 -20.70 -37.15
C ALA A 210 2.69 -20.88 -37.50
N PRO A 211 3.63 -20.52 -36.60
CA PRO A 211 3.48 -20.21 -35.17
C PRO A 211 3.46 -18.71 -34.82
N ASN A 212 3.26 -17.81 -35.78
CA ASN A 212 3.44 -16.37 -35.63
C ASN A 212 2.21 -15.62 -35.10
N TRP A 213 1.20 -16.34 -34.61
CA TRP A 213 0.02 -15.69 -34.05
C TRP A 213 0.39 -14.81 -32.85
N PRO A 214 -0.22 -13.63 -32.71
CA PRO A 214 0.09 -12.69 -31.65
C PRO A 214 -0.36 -13.26 -30.31
N LEU A 215 0.39 -12.89 -29.27
CA LEU A 215 0.03 -13.07 -27.88
C LEU A 215 -0.98 -12.00 -27.51
N ILE A 216 -2.02 -12.35 -26.78
CA ILE A 216 -3.08 -11.39 -26.41
C ILE A 216 -3.16 -11.37 -24.89
N VAL A 217 -3.04 -10.19 -24.29
CA VAL A 217 -3.22 -9.96 -22.85
C VAL A 217 -4.47 -9.13 -22.69
N ALA A 218 -5.47 -9.67 -22.00
CA ALA A 218 -6.74 -8.99 -21.80
C ALA A 218 -7.23 -9.12 -20.34
N PRO A 219 -8.12 -8.23 -19.85
CA PRO A 219 -8.71 -8.38 -18.53
C PRO A 219 -9.49 -9.70 -18.44
N ALA A 220 -9.32 -10.47 -17.36
CA ALA A 220 -9.95 -11.78 -17.23
C ALA A 220 -11.50 -11.71 -17.27
N THR A 221 -12.07 -10.57 -16.86
CA THR A 221 -13.51 -10.29 -16.97
C THR A 221 -14.05 -10.34 -18.41
N ARG A 222 -13.18 -10.29 -19.42
CA ARG A 222 -13.52 -10.33 -20.83
C ARG A 222 -13.36 -11.69 -21.50
N ASN A 223 -12.95 -12.73 -20.79
CA ASN A 223 -12.68 -14.04 -21.39
C ASN A 223 -13.85 -14.56 -22.24
N ASP A 224 -15.10 -14.38 -21.79
CA ASP A 224 -16.29 -14.82 -22.53
C ASP A 224 -16.68 -13.91 -23.71
N SER A 225 -16.11 -12.70 -23.78
CA SER A 225 -16.43 -11.67 -24.78
C SER A 225 -15.38 -11.55 -25.90
N LEU A 226 -14.20 -12.13 -25.70
CA LEU A 226 -13.12 -12.17 -26.68
C LEU A 226 -13.38 -13.34 -27.64
N ALA A 227 -13.78 -13.02 -28.88
CA ALA A 227 -13.99 -14.01 -29.93
C ALA A 227 -12.63 -14.47 -30.51
N LEU A 228 -11.91 -15.32 -29.77
CA LEU A 228 -10.61 -15.85 -30.19
C LEU A 228 -10.77 -17.11 -31.05
N PRO A 229 -9.87 -17.35 -32.03
CA PRO A 229 -9.85 -18.60 -32.79
C PRO A 229 -9.59 -19.84 -31.90
N ASP A 230 -10.17 -20.99 -32.30
CA ASP A 230 -10.20 -22.26 -31.53
C ASP A 230 -8.85 -22.86 -31.04
N PRO A 231 -7.63 -22.44 -31.48
CA PRO A 231 -6.41 -22.95 -30.84
C PRO A 231 -5.90 -22.10 -29.67
N TYR A 232 -6.53 -20.98 -29.33
CA TYR A 232 -6.05 -20.14 -28.24
C TYR A 232 -6.30 -20.78 -26.87
N ILE A 233 -5.26 -20.82 -26.05
CA ILE A 233 -5.30 -21.27 -24.65
C ILE A 233 -5.02 -20.07 -23.77
N GLY A 234 -5.87 -19.86 -22.78
CA GLY A 234 -5.76 -18.79 -21.80
C GLY A 234 -5.07 -19.28 -20.52
N SER A 235 -4.21 -18.45 -19.94
CA SER A 235 -3.74 -18.59 -18.56
C SER A 235 -3.96 -17.29 -17.80
N ASP A 236 -4.52 -17.40 -16.60
CA ASP A 236 -4.85 -16.26 -15.75
C ASP A 236 -3.67 -15.88 -14.85
N TYR A 237 -3.46 -14.57 -14.71
CA TYR A 237 -2.45 -13.98 -13.85
C TYR A 237 -3.09 -12.85 -13.03
N ASP A 238 -2.77 -12.81 -11.74
CA ASP A 238 -3.17 -11.70 -10.90
C ASP A 238 -2.37 -10.45 -11.28
N GLU A 239 -3.05 -9.34 -11.55
CA GLU A 239 -2.43 -8.08 -11.94
C GLU A 239 -2.24 -7.17 -10.74
N VAL A 240 -3.34 -6.87 -10.04
CA VAL A 240 -3.38 -5.93 -8.93
C VAL A 240 -4.16 -6.50 -7.77
N VAL A 241 -3.55 -6.43 -6.59
CA VAL A 241 -4.22 -6.67 -5.32
C VAL A 241 -4.62 -5.33 -4.73
N VAL A 242 -5.93 -5.09 -4.60
CA VAL A 242 -6.48 -3.84 -4.10
C VAL A 242 -6.99 -4.02 -2.68
N TRP A 243 -6.59 -3.08 -1.83
CA TRP A 243 -6.92 -2.93 -0.43
C TRP A 243 -7.65 -1.61 -0.22
N ASN A 244 -8.94 -1.67 0.06
CA ASN A 244 -9.75 -0.48 0.29
C ASN A 244 -10.29 -0.47 1.73
N THR A 245 -10.29 0.69 2.39
CA THR A 245 -10.99 0.88 3.67
C THR A 245 -12.50 0.66 3.54
N ALA A 246 -13.07 0.73 2.33
CA ALA A 246 -14.44 0.31 2.05
C ALA A 246 -14.71 -1.20 2.23
N MET A 247 -13.66 -2.03 2.32
CA MET A 247 -13.77 -3.45 2.66
C MET A 247 -13.93 -3.67 4.17
N LEU A 248 -13.64 -2.65 4.99
CA LEU A 248 -13.91 -2.72 6.43
C LEU A 248 -15.41 -2.49 6.67
N PRO A 249 -16.01 -3.12 7.69
CA PRO A 249 -17.40 -2.84 8.04
C PRO A 249 -17.60 -1.34 8.26
N GLN A 250 -18.62 -0.77 7.60
CA GLN A 250 -18.96 0.64 7.75
C GLN A 250 -20.13 0.81 8.72
N PRO A 251 -20.11 1.86 9.57
CA PRO A 251 -21.24 2.15 10.43
C PRO A 251 -22.48 2.45 9.57
N PRO A 252 -23.68 1.97 9.96
CA PRO A 252 -24.90 2.26 9.24
C PRO A 252 -25.16 3.78 9.24
N VAL A 253 -25.53 4.33 8.09
CA VAL A 253 -25.74 5.78 7.90
C VAL A 253 -27.06 6.26 8.51
N ASP A 254 -28.06 5.36 8.61
CA ASP A 254 -29.45 5.74 8.89
C ASP A 254 -30.02 5.25 10.24
N ASP A 255 -29.31 4.42 11.01
CA ASP A 255 -29.84 3.88 12.28
C ASP A 255 -29.11 4.44 13.51
N ALA A 256 -29.58 5.58 14.00
CA ALA A 256 -29.14 6.15 15.29
C ALA A 256 -29.43 5.23 16.50
N SER A 257 -30.25 4.20 16.33
CA SER A 257 -30.55 3.19 17.36
C SER A 257 -29.50 2.08 17.48
N ASP A 258 -28.77 1.74 16.41
CA ASP A 258 -27.78 0.65 16.42
C ASP A 258 -26.41 1.11 16.98
N VAL A 259 -26.23 2.42 17.18
CA VAL A 259 -25.05 3.07 17.80
C VAL A 259 -25.09 2.97 19.34
N GLN A 260 -26.18 2.46 19.94
CA GLN A 260 -26.34 2.42 21.40
C GLN A 260 -25.57 1.30 22.10
N ASP A 261 -25.12 0.26 21.39
CA ASP A 261 -24.27 -0.77 21.97
C ASP A 261 -22.78 -0.47 21.72
N PRO A 262 -22.04 0.04 22.72
CA PRO A 262 -20.61 0.32 22.58
C PRO A 262 -19.80 -0.95 22.29
N GLN A 263 -20.25 -2.11 22.76
CA GLN A 263 -19.57 -3.39 22.53
C GLN A 263 -19.66 -3.80 21.05
N ARG A 264 -20.84 -3.66 20.45
CA ARG A 264 -21.07 -3.94 19.03
C ARG A 264 -20.33 -2.95 18.14
N THR A 265 -20.33 -1.68 18.52
CA THR A 265 -19.62 -0.61 17.79
C THR A 265 -18.10 -0.85 17.77
N TRP A 266 -17.54 -1.22 18.92
CA TRP A 266 -16.12 -1.55 19.04
C TRP A 266 -15.74 -2.78 18.20
N SER A 267 -16.45 -3.89 18.39
CA SER A 267 -16.08 -5.17 17.77
C SER A 267 -16.25 -5.15 16.25
N THR A 268 -17.29 -4.46 15.75
CA THR A 268 -17.67 -4.48 14.34
C THR A 268 -16.96 -3.39 13.54
N TYR A 269 -16.76 -2.19 14.10
CA TYR A 269 -16.30 -1.02 13.32
C TYR A 269 -14.93 -0.50 13.78
N GLN A 270 -14.77 -0.23 15.07
CA GLN A 270 -13.56 0.46 15.56
C GLN A 270 -12.33 -0.48 15.62
N ARG A 271 -12.53 -1.71 16.09
CA ARG A 271 -11.45 -2.70 16.22
C ARG A 271 -10.89 -3.13 14.87
N PRO A 272 -11.69 -3.49 13.84
CA PRO A 272 -11.13 -3.83 12.52
C PRO A 272 -10.36 -2.67 11.89
N LEU A 273 -10.82 -1.42 12.08
CA LEU A 273 -10.11 -0.23 11.61
C LEU A 273 -8.76 -0.04 12.31
N LEU A 274 -8.71 -0.20 13.64
CA LEU A 274 -7.45 -0.13 14.38
C LEU A 274 -6.51 -1.29 14.04
N ARG A 275 -7.03 -2.51 13.87
CA ARG A 275 -6.25 -3.67 13.38
C ARG A 275 -5.68 -3.41 11.99
N TRP A 276 -6.45 -2.79 11.10
CA TRP A 276 -5.98 -2.40 9.78
C TRP A 276 -4.90 -1.33 9.86
N LEU A 277 -5.04 -0.31 10.69
CA LEU A 277 -4.02 0.73 10.88
C LEU A 277 -2.71 0.16 11.46
N MET A 278 -2.80 -0.71 12.48
CA MET A 278 -1.63 -1.21 13.21
C MET A 278 -0.96 -2.40 12.53
N TYR A 279 -1.74 -3.39 12.13
CA TYR A 279 -1.23 -4.66 11.63
C TYR A 279 -1.39 -4.80 10.12
N ARG A 280 -2.13 -3.88 9.48
CA ARG A 280 -2.53 -4.02 8.08
C ARG A 280 -3.12 -5.42 7.87
N LYS A 281 -3.97 -5.89 8.78
CA LYS A 281 -4.64 -7.19 8.61
C LYS A 281 -6.07 -6.96 8.18
N VAL A 282 -6.49 -7.67 7.15
CA VAL A 282 -7.87 -7.70 6.70
C VAL A 282 -8.40 -9.10 6.93
N GLU A 283 -9.65 -9.20 7.39
CA GLU A 283 -10.29 -10.49 7.68
C GLU A 283 -10.91 -11.10 6.41
N GLN A 284 -11.20 -10.27 5.41
CA GLN A 284 -11.68 -10.68 4.09
C GLN A 284 -10.54 -10.63 3.06
N PRO A 285 -10.53 -11.55 2.06
CA PRO A 285 -9.55 -11.51 0.99
C PRO A 285 -9.66 -10.20 0.19
N PRO A 286 -8.53 -9.64 -0.25
CA PRO A 286 -8.53 -8.44 -1.09
C PRO A 286 -9.23 -8.70 -2.42
N THR A 287 -9.73 -7.64 -3.04
CA THR A 287 -10.18 -7.74 -4.43
C THR A 287 -8.96 -7.83 -5.33
N VAL A 288 -8.91 -8.88 -6.13
CA VAL A 288 -7.85 -9.10 -7.12
C VAL A 288 -8.39 -8.78 -8.50
N GLN A 289 -7.65 -7.95 -9.23
CA GLN A 289 -7.85 -7.72 -10.66
C GLN A 289 -6.87 -8.62 -11.40
N SER A 290 -7.36 -9.36 -12.38
CA SER A 290 -6.57 -10.35 -13.13
C SER A 290 -6.61 -10.09 -14.63
N VAL A 291 -5.55 -10.54 -15.29
CA VAL A 291 -5.38 -10.53 -16.74
C VAL A 291 -5.16 -11.95 -17.23
N THR A 292 -5.67 -12.25 -18.42
CA THR A 292 -5.51 -13.53 -19.07
C THR A 292 -4.55 -13.37 -20.25
N LEU A 293 -3.50 -14.18 -20.27
CA LEU A 293 -2.63 -14.36 -21.43
C LEU A 293 -3.21 -15.45 -22.32
N TRP A 294 -3.56 -15.06 -23.52
CA TRP A 294 -4.04 -15.94 -24.57
C TRP A 294 -2.92 -16.20 -25.57
N ALA A 295 -2.61 -17.48 -25.76
CA ALA A 295 -1.59 -17.94 -26.68
C ALA A 295 -2.13 -19.05 -27.59
N ALA A 296 -1.83 -18.95 -28.88
CA ALA A 296 -2.04 -20.05 -29.83
C ALA A 296 -1.31 -21.34 -29.38
N ARG A 297 -2.00 -22.48 -29.44
CA ARG A 297 -1.43 -23.82 -29.23
C ARG A 297 -0.34 -24.15 -30.26
#